data_AF-S8A8N3-F1
#
_entry.id   AF-S8A8N3-F1
#
_cell.length_a   1.000
_cell.length_b   1.000
_cell.length_c   1.000
_cell.angle_alpha   90.00
_cell.angle_beta   90.00
_cell.angle_gamma   90.00
#
_symmetry.space_group_name_H-M   'P 1'
#
loop_
_entity.id
_entity.type
_entity.pdbx_description
1 polymer ?
#
loop_
_entity_poly.entity_id
_entity_poly.type
_entity_poly.pdbx_seq_one_letter_code
_entity_poly.pdbx_strand_id
1 'polypeptide(L)'
;MADEGFADIELQDSKLLLWFPLPYRVLFLVIAGVWAWGLNLQYLYSLRIDVAALIKYSRHGPEVPMHTSVYKVASILSIILFANLVIFWQCTGMDVDSVKRWQMLPGLLLVIMIVVLVLPFNILHKNGRYRFLKNFRRIAFGYIDREQRFSDLLLADVLTSYAKVLGDIWICSCMFITGMSSTSAPERQCGGTFMLPIIIALPYAIRLRQCLIEYSRASGKPDSERKPHLYNALKYSSAFPVILFSALQNTTEVGSTGITGEAALYRFWLLAVLVNSFFSFYWDVARDWDLSFFSSTRSNPEHPYGLRQNMIFPVPSVYYSAIFLDCLLRLTWSLKLSPHLDRYGDLEGGIFILQFLEIFRRWVWIFFRVETEWTRTETRIGGEIMLAEFPPYKSDSD
;
A
#
# COMPACT_ATOMS: atom_id res chain seq x y z
N MET A 1 32.32 -19.42 10.86
CA MET A 1 31.23 -19.54 9.87
C MET A 1 29.98 -18.74 10.25
N ALA A 2 29.39 -18.87 11.45
CA ALA A 2 28.27 -17.99 11.86
C ALA A 2 28.73 -16.55 12.19
N ASP A 3 29.87 -16.38 12.87
CA ASP A 3 30.44 -15.05 13.19
C ASP A 3 30.91 -14.27 11.96
N GLU A 4 31.49 -14.95 10.97
CA GLU A 4 31.94 -14.30 9.71
C GLU A 4 30.74 -13.78 8.90
N GLY A 5 29.67 -14.57 8.81
CA GLY A 5 28.45 -14.13 8.12
C GLY A 5 27.75 -12.97 8.83
N PHE A 6 27.84 -12.88 10.16
CA PHE A 6 27.27 -11.77 10.92
C PHE A 6 28.06 -10.46 10.73
N ALA A 7 29.40 -10.53 10.77
CA ALA A 7 30.26 -9.37 10.50
C ALA A 7 30.09 -8.82 9.07
N ASP A 8 29.90 -9.70 8.08
CA ASP A 8 29.63 -9.29 6.70
C ASP A 8 28.30 -8.55 6.56
N ILE A 9 27.26 -8.97 7.30
CA ILE A 9 25.95 -8.33 7.32
C ILE A 9 26.03 -6.92 7.93
N GLU A 10 26.64 -6.77 9.11
CA GLU A 10 26.84 -5.46 9.76
C GLU A 10 27.63 -4.49 8.87
N LEU A 11 28.66 -4.98 8.18
CA LEU A 11 29.46 -4.19 7.25
C LEU A 11 28.64 -3.74 6.04
N GLN A 12 27.79 -4.61 5.50
CA GLN A 12 26.95 -4.30 4.35
C GLN A 12 25.85 -3.30 4.68
N ASP A 13 25.25 -3.42 5.86
CA ASP A 13 24.25 -2.46 6.35
C ASP A 13 24.87 -1.10 6.67
N SER A 14 26.08 -1.10 7.26
CA SER A 14 26.86 0.13 7.45
C SER A 14 27.14 0.83 6.11
N LYS A 15 27.49 0.08 5.06
CA LYS A 15 27.69 0.64 3.71
C LYS A 15 26.38 1.18 3.12
N LEU A 16 25.25 0.49 3.32
CA LEU A 16 23.94 0.94 2.86
C LEU A 16 23.54 2.26 3.52
N LEU A 17 23.75 2.41 4.83
CA LEU A 17 23.44 3.66 5.54
C LEU A 17 24.25 4.85 5.01
N LEU A 18 25.48 4.61 4.57
CA LEU A 18 26.36 5.64 4.00
C LEU A 18 25.98 6.00 2.56
N TRP A 19 25.71 4.99 1.71
CA TRP A 19 25.36 5.19 0.31
C TRP A 19 23.91 5.64 0.11
N PHE A 20 22.99 5.12 0.90
CA PHE A 20 21.55 5.26 0.67
C PHE A 20 20.80 5.35 2.00
N PRO A 21 21.00 6.46 2.76
CA PRO A 21 20.37 6.64 4.05
C PRO A 21 18.84 6.67 3.97
N LEU A 22 18.19 6.48 5.13
CA LEU A 22 16.73 6.30 5.23
C LEU A 22 15.89 7.35 4.46
N PRO A 23 16.19 8.65 4.52
CA PRO A 23 15.44 9.65 3.75
C PRO A 23 15.42 9.38 2.23
N TYR A 24 16.55 8.97 1.64
CA TYR A 24 16.61 8.64 0.21
C TYR A 24 15.87 7.35 -0.12
N ARG A 25 15.93 6.34 0.76
CA ARG A 25 15.12 5.11 0.66
C ARG A 25 13.63 5.43 0.58
N VAL A 26 13.15 6.29 1.48
CA VAL A 26 11.75 6.76 1.51
C VAL A 26 11.37 7.49 0.22
N LEU A 27 12.18 8.47 -0.20
CA LEU A 27 11.96 9.24 -1.43
C LEU A 27 11.86 8.33 -2.65
N PHE A 28 12.77 7.36 -2.75
CA PHE A 28 12.78 6.36 -3.82
C PHE A 28 11.50 5.52 -3.82
N LEU A 29 11.05 5.00 -2.67
CA LEU A 29 9.83 4.20 -2.57
C LEU A 29 8.58 4.99 -2.99
N VAL A 30 8.48 6.26 -2.58
CA VAL A 30 7.39 7.15 -2.99
C VAL A 30 7.39 7.34 -4.52
N ILE A 31 8.55 7.62 -5.11
CA ILE A 31 8.68 7.82 -6.56
C ILE A 31 8.42 6.52 -7.34
N ALA A 32 8.88 5.38 -6.83
CA ALA A 32 8.59 4.07 -7.39
C ALA A 32 7.08 3.79 -7.44
N GLY A 33 6.32 4.22 -6.42
CA GLY A 33 4.86 4.19 -6.43
C GLY A 33 4.22 5.00 -7.56
N VAL A 34 4.76 6.18 -7.87
CA VAL A 34 4.27 7.02 -8.98
C VAL A 34 4.53 6.33 -10.32
N TRP A 35 5.72 5.74 -10.51
CA TRP A 35 6.05 4.93 -11.68
C TRP A 35 5.13 3.71 -11.82
N ALA A 36 4.93 2.98 -10.73
CA ALA A 36 4.05 1.82 -10.65
C ALA A 36 2.60 2.18 -11.04
N TRP A 37 2.09 3.33 -10.60
CA TRP A 37 0.78 3.82 -11.03
C TRP A 37 0.75 4.17 -12.52
N GLY A 38 1.78 4.83 -13.05
CA GLY A 38 1.90 5.10 -14.48
C GLY A 38 1.84 3.83 -15.33
N LEU A 39 2.59 2.80 -14.93
CA LEU A 39 2.61 1.49 -15.59
C LEU A 39 1.24 0.78 -15.54
N ASN A 40 0.55 0.84 -14.40
CA ASN A 40 -0.83 0.35 -14.31
C ASN A 40 -1.71 0.99 -15.39
N LEU A 41 -1.67 2.31 -15.47
CA LEU A 41 -2.49 3.08 -16.40
C LEU A 41 -2.13 2.82 -17.87
N GLN A 42 -0.85 2.68 -18.20
CA GLN A 42 -0.41 2.40 -19.57
C GLN A 42 -0.89 1.03 -20.03
N TYR A 43 -0.66 0.00 -19.22
CA TYR A 43 -1.00 -1.37 -19.60
C TYR A 43 -2.52 -1.57 -19.64
N LEU A 44 -3.27 -1.07 -18.65
CA LEU A 44 -4.74 -1.13 -18.66
C LEU A 44 -5.35 -0.35 -19.84
N TYR A 45 -4.75 0.79 -20.22
CA TYR A 45 -5.13 1.51 -21.42
C TYR A 45 -4.91 0.69 -22.70
N SER A 46 -3.80 -0.07 -22.78
CA SER A 46 -3.53 -0.97 -23.92
C SER A 46 -4.57 -2.10 -24.07
N LEU A 47 -5.21 -2.49 -22.96
CA LEU A 47 -6.31 -3.46 -22.90
C LEU A 47 -7.69 -2.81 -23.03
N ARG A 48 -7.75 -1.51 -23.38
CA ARG A 48 -8.98 -0.73 -23.54
C ARG A 48 -9.84 -0.61 -22.27
N ILE A 49 -9.25 -0.76 -21.09
CA ILE A 49 -9.94 -0.51 -19.82
C ILE A 49 -9.89 0.99 -19.52
N ASP A 50 -11.06 1.65 -19.44
CA ASP A 50 -11.12 3.08 -19.10
C ASP A 50 -11.03 3.29 -17.58
N VAL A 51 -9.81 3.26 -17.07
CA VAL A 51 -9.51 3.55 -15.65
C VAL A 51 -10.00 4.95 -15.26
N ALA A 52 -9.94 5.93 -16.17
CA ALA A 52 -10.39 7.29 -15.90
C ALA A 52 -11.89 7.31 -15.60
N ALA A 53 -12.70 6.56 -16.35
CA ALA A 53 -14.13 6.41 -16.08
C ALA A 53 -14.39 5.73 -14.73
N LEU A 54 -13.64 4.67 -14.38
CA LEU A 54 -13.80 3.96 -13.10
C LEU A 54 -13.48 4.84 -11.89
N ILE A 55 -12.45 5.69 -11.98
CA ILE A 55 -12.09 6.64 -10.91
C ILE A 55 -12.78 8.01 -11.08
N LYS A 56 -13.78 8.10 -11.98
CA LYS A 56 -14.56 9.30 -12.31
C LYS A 56 -13.71 10.53 -12.59
N TYR A 57 -12.60 10.34 -13.31
CA TYR A 57 -11.69 11.38 -13.74
C TYR A 57 -12.28 12.14 -14.93
N SER A 58 -12.77 13.36 -14.68
CA SER A 58 -13.28 14.25 -15.72
C SER A 58 -12.14 14.67 -16.65
N ARG A 59 -12.18 14.20 -17.90
CA ARG A 59 -11.27 14.65 -18.96
C ARG A 59 -11.82 15.97 -19.53
N HIS A 60 -10.99 17.00 -19.65
CA HIS A 60 -11.36 18.26 -20.30
C HIS A 60 -10.35 18.51 -21.42
N GLY A 61 -10.76 18.31 -22.68
CA GLY A 61 -9.91 18.48 -23.85
C GLY A 61 -9.45 17.17 -24.53
N PRO A 62 -8.68 17.27 -25.63
CA PRO A 62 -8.28 16.12 -26.45
C PRO A 62 -7.51 15.06 -25.65
N GLU A 63 -7.75 13.79 -26.01
CA GLU A 63 -7.44 12.56 -25.25
C GLU A 63 -5.95 12.26 -25.06
N VAL A 64 -5.22 13.09 -24.31
CA VAL A 64 -3.90 12.66 -23.83
C VAL A 64 -4.10 11.56 -22.78
N PRO A 65 -3.51 10.37 -22.95
CA PRO A 65 -3.65 9.30 -21.98
C PRO A 65 -3.16 9.72 -20.58
N MET A 66 -3.87 9.30 -19.54
CA MET A 66 -3.58 9.69 -18.15
C MET A 66 -2.16 9.30 -17.71
N HIS A 67 -1.64 8.16 -18.21
CA HIS A 67 -0.29 7.68 -17.90
C HIS A 67 0.81 8.66 -18.34
N THR A 68 0.62 9.42 -19.43
CA THR A 68 1.61 10.38 -19.92
C THR A 68 1.88 11.49 -18.89
N SER A 69 0.82 12.02 -18.25
CA SER A 69 0.98 13.04 -17.21
C SER A 69 1.66 12.46 -15.96
N VAL A 70 1.35 11.21 -15.62
CA VAL A 70 1.99 10.52 -14.49
C VAL A 70 3.48 10.28 -14.76
N TYR A 71 3.86 9.84 -15.96
CA TYR A 71 5.27 9.66 -16.33
C TYR A 71 6.07 10.96 -16.35
N LYS A 72 5.47 12.08 -16.75
CA LYS A 72 6.13 13.39 -16.64
C LYS A 72 6.47 13.73 -15.19
N VAL A 73 5.51 13.55 -14.28
CA VAL A 73 5.75 13.77 -12.84
C VAL A 73 6.80 12.80 -12.31
N ALA A 74 6.68 11.51 -12.61
CA ALA A 74 7.61 10.48 -12.17
C ALA A 74 9.04 10.75 -12.65
N SER A 75 9.21 11.12 -13.93
CA SER A 75 10.51 11.44 -14.53
C SER A 75 11.15 12.65 -13.86
N ILE A 76 10.39 13.74 -13.65
CA ILE A 76 10.92 14.95 -13.00
C ILE A 76 11.34 14.65 -11.56
N LEU A 77 10.53 13.92 -10.80
CA LEU A 77 10.88 13.53 -9.44
C LEU A 77 12.12 12.61 -9.40
N SER A 78 12.22 11.66 -10.33
CA SER A 78 13.41 10.80 -10.46
C SER A 78 14.66 11.61 -10.78
N ILE A 79 14.61 12.53 -11.74
CA ILE A 79 15.76 13.38 -12.10
C ILE A 79 16.22 14.19 -10.88
N ILE A 80 15.28 14.81 -10.16
CA ILE A 80 15.60 15.58 -8.95
C ILE A 80 16.22 14.67 -7.88
N LEU A 81 15.65 13.50 -7.63
CA LEU A 81 16.17 12.53 -6.66
C LEU A 81 17.60 12.10 -7.03
N PHE A 82 17.82 11.66 -8.27
CA PHE A 82 19.13 11.18 -8.71
C PHE A 82 20.18 12.29 -8.71
N ALA A 83 19.83 13.50 -9.16
CA ALA A 83 20.74 14.64 -9.09
C ALA A 83 21.13 14.96 -7.64
N ASN A 84 20.15 14.98 -6.73
CA ASN A 84 20.37 15.22 -5.29
C ASN A 84 21.24 14.13 -4.66
N LEU A 85 21.00 12.87 -5.00
CA LEU A 85 21.77 11.71 -4.53
C LEU A 85 23.21 11.71 -5.05
N VAL A 86 23.43 12.07 -6.33
CA VAL A 86 24.78 12.21 -6.88
C VAL A 86 25.54 13.34 -6.18
N ILE A 87 24.91 14.49 -5.95
CA ILE A 87 25.52 15.59 -5.19
C ILE A 87 25.87 15.11 -3.77
N PHE A 88 24.97 14.38 -3.13
CA PHE A 88 25.20 13.80 -1.81
C PHE A 88 26.45 12.91 -1.79
N TRP A 89 26.58 11.97 -2.72
CA TRP A 89 27.76 11.11 -2.80
C TRP A 89 29.05 11.89 -3.00
N GLN A 90 29.04 12.89 -3.89
CA GLN A 90 30.20 13.74 -4.15
C GLN A 90 30.60 14.57 -2.92
N CYS A 91 29.63 15.14 -2.20
CA CYS A 91 29.88 15.97 -1.02
C CYS A 91 30.28 15.16 0.22
N THR A 92 29.87 13.90 0.30
CA THR A 92 30.09 13.06 1.49
C THR A 92 31.29 12.13 1.36
N GLY A 93 31.67 11.72 0.14
CA GLY A 93 32.68 10.68 -0.05
C GLY A 93 32.37 9.36 0.67
N MET A 94 31.09 9.15 1.05
CA MET A 94 30.64 8.08 1.95
C MET A 94 31.33 8.05 3.32
N ASP A 95 31.88 9.17 3.77
CA ASP A 95 32.40 9.31 5.14
C ASP A 95 31.25 9.54 6.14
N VAL A 96 31.36 8.92 7.33
CA VAL A 96 30.31 8.92 8.36
C VAL A 96 29.97 10.33 8.82
N ASP A 97 30.98 11.15 9.11
CA ASP A 97 30.79 12.49 9.64
C ASP A 97 30.25 13.44 8.57
N SER A 98 30.74 13.27 7.35
CA SER A 98 30.27 14.02 6.19
C SER A 98 28.82 13.68 5.85
N VAL A 99 28.42 12.40 5.86
CA VAL A 99 27.03 11.95 5.67
C VAL A 99 26.10 12.64 6.68
N LYS A 100 26.48 12.66 7.97
CA LYS A 100 25.69 13.33 9.02
C LYS A 100 25.61 14.84 8.82
N ARG A 101 26.72 15.48 8.41
CA ARG A 101 26.79 16.92 8.15
C ARG A 101 25.88 17.35 7.00
N TRP A 102 25.81 16.53 5.95
CA TRP A 102 25.02 16.79 4.74
C TRP A 102 23.58 16.25 4.80
N GLN A 103 23.09 15.86 5.98
CA GLN A 103 21.71 15.36 6.16
C GLN A 103 20.60 16.31 5.68
N MET A 104 20.90 17.61 5.61
CA MET A 104 19.96 18.64 5.11
C MET A 104 19.56 18.38 3.66
N LEU A 105 20.42 17.76 2.86
CA LEU A 105 20.22 17.58 1.42
C LEU A 105 19.00 16.67 1.11
N PRO A 106 18.94 15.42 1.63
CA PRO A 106 17.73 14.61 1.46
C PRO A 106 16.54 15.14 2.27
N GLY A 107 16.76 15.73 3.45
CA GLY A 107 15.68 16.30 4.27
C GLY A 107 14.94 17.43 3.54
N LEU A 108 15.68 18.34 2.91
CA LEU A 108 15.12 19.42 2.10
C LEU A 108 14.36 18.88 0.88
N LEU A 109 14.89 17.84 0.21
CA LEU A 109 14.20 17.22 -0.92
C LEU A 109 12.84 16.62 -0.50
N LEU A 110 12.78 15.95 0.66
CA LEU A 110 11.53 15.44 1.23
C LEU A 110 10.52 16.57 1.48
N VAL A 111 10.96 17.68 2.08
CA VAL A 111 10.13 18.87 2.30
C VAL A 111 9.66 19.47 0.97
N ILE A 112 10.55 19.62 -0.01
CA ILE A 112 10.22 20.14 -1.35
C ILE A 112 9.16 19.28 -2.03
N MET A 113 9.27 17.94 -1.96
CA MET A 113 8.26 17.06 -2.54
C MET A 113 6.88 17.25 -1.91
N ILE A 114 6.82 17.40 -0.58
CA ILE A 114 5.58 17.68 0.15
C ILE A 114 5.02 19.05 -0.25
N VAL A 115 5.87 20.08 -0.30
CA VAL A 115 5.49 21.44 -0.69
C VAL A 115 4.95 21.46 -2.12
N VAL A 116 5.67 20.88 -3.08
CA VAL A 116 5.24 20.78 -4.48
C VAL A 116 3.91 20.05 -4.61
N LEU A 117 3.62 19.07 -3.76
CA LEU A 117 2.32 18.42 -3.75
C LEU A 117 1.18 19.41 -3.41
N VAL A 118 1.38 20.29 -2.42
CA VAL A 118 0.35 21.21 -1.90
C VAL A 118 0.28 22.58 -2.60
N LEU A 119 1.33 22.99 -3.31
CA LEU A 119 1.40 24.34 -3.91
C LEU A 119 0.28 24.60 -4.94
N PRO A 120 -0.38 25.77 -4.91
CA PRO A 120 -1.49 26.09 -5.82
C PRO A 120 -1.04 26.53 -7.23
N PHE A 121 0.27 26.52 -7.52
CA PHE A 121 0.84 26.95 -8.80
C PHE A 121 0.70 25.89 -9.89
N ASN A 122 0.74 26.29 -11.17
CA ASN A 122 0.67 25.37 -12.32
C ASN A 122 2.01 24.65 -12.59
N ILE A 123 2.59 24.08 -11.53
CA ILE A 123 3.82 23.30 -11.56
C ILE A 123 3.43 21.83 -11.38
N LEU A 124 4.00 20.94 -12.20
CA LEU A 124 3.74 19.48 -12.16
C LEU A 124 2.24 19.11 -12.07
N HIS A 125 1.46 19.49 -13.09
CA HIS A 125 0.05 19.08 -13.22
C HIS A 125 -0.83 19.44 -11.99
N LYS A 126 -1.04 20.74 -11.75
CA LYS A 126 -1.85 21.29 -10.63
C LYS A 126 -3.18 20.57 -10.40
N ASN A 127 -3.97 20.34 -11.45
CA ASN A 127 -5.28 19.70 -11.33
C ASN A 127 -5.19 18.26 -10.81
N GLY A 128 -4.15 17.53 -11.23
CA GLY A 128 -3.87 16.18 -10.72
C GLY A 128 -3.50 16.19 -9.25
N ARG A 129 -2.60 17.10 -8.83
CA ARG A 129 -2.18 17.26 -7.43
C ARG A 129 -3.34 17.66 -6.52
N TYR A 130 -4.13 18.66 -6.92
CA TYR A 130 -5.30 19.09 -6.15
C TYR A 130 -6.35 17.97 -6.01
N ARG A 131 -6.59 17.21 -7.08
CA ARG A 131 -7.48 16.05 -7.02
C ARG A 131 -6.94 14.97 -6.09
N PHE A 132 -5.65 14.65 -6.17
CA PHE A 132 -5.01 13.71 -5.26
C PHE A 132 -5.17 14.15 -3.81
N LEU A 133 -4.91 15.42 -3.49
CA LEU A 133 -5.09 15.97 -2.15
C LEU A 133 -6.54 15.96 -1.67
N LYS A 134 -7.50 16.28 -2.55
CA LYS A 134 -8.93 16.18 -2.25
C LYS A 134 -9.33 14.73 -1.93
N ASN A 135 -8.81 13.78 -2.70
CA ASN A 135 -9.03 12.35 -2.51
C ASN A 135 -8.42 11.88 -1.17
N PHE A 136 -7.16 12.27 -0.91
CA PHE A 136 -6.45 11.97 0.32
C PHE A 136 -7.16 12.55 1.55
N ARG A 137 -7.57 13.82 1.51
CA ARG A 137 -8.36 14.46 2.57
C ARG A 137 -9.67 13.71 2.82
N ARG A 138 -10.36 13.27 1.77
CA ARG A 138 -11.61 12.52 1.88
C ARG A 138 -11.42 11.16 2.54
N ILE A 139 -10.39 10.41 2.19
CA ILE A 139 -10.11 9.14 2.88
C ILE A 139 -9.65 9.38 4.33
N ALA A 140 -8.80 10.39 4.58
CA ALA A 140 -8.24 10.66 5.90
C ALA A 140 -9.29 11.15 6.91
N PHE A 141 -10.12 12.13 6.53
CA PHE A 141 -11.05 12.81 7.45
C PHE A 141 -12.50 12.82 6.97
N GLY A 142 -12.75 12.56 5.69
CA GLY A 142 -14.07 12.67 5.10
C GLY A 142 -14.95 11.43 5.27
N TYR A 143 -16.18 11.58 4.79
CA TYR A 143 -17.07 10.46 4.48
C TYR A 143 -16.72 9.91 3.10
N ILE A 144 -16.78 8.58 2.91
CA ILE A 144 -16.64 7.97 1.59
C ILE A 144 -17.73 8.54 0.68
N ASP A 145 -17.31 9.11 -0.44
CA ASP A 145 -18.20 9.63 -1.46
C ASP A 145 -18.72 8.45 -2.30
N ARG A 146 -20.05 8.30 -2.43
CA ARG A 146 -20.66 7.20 -3.18
C ARG A 146 -20.21 7.21 -4.64
N GLU A 147 -20.00 8.39 -5.21
CA GLU A 147 -19.64 8.55 -6.62
C GLU A 147 -18.18 8.23 -6.87
N GLN A 148 -17.31 8.50 -5.90
CA GLN A 148 -15.85 8.33 -6.00
C GLN A 148 -15.35 7.10 -5.24
N ARG A 149 -16.27 6.20 -4.83
CA ARG A 149 -16.01 5.06 -3.96
C ARG A 149 -14.82 4.22 -4.42
N PHE A 150 -14.76 3.84 -5.69
CA PHE A 150 -13.66 3.00 -6.19
C PHE A 150 -12.29 3.68 -6.06
N SER A 151 -12.22 4.99 -6.35
CA SER A 151 -10.99 5.78 -6.21
C SER A 151 -10.55 5.90 -4.75
N ASP A 152 -11.50 6.13 -3.83
CA ASP A 152 -11.25 6.20 -2.39
C ASP A 152 -10.70 4.88 -1.85
N LEU A 153 -11.33 3.75 -2.23
CA LEU A 153 -10.91 2.42 -1.80
C LEU A 153 -9.52 2.08 -2.34
N LEU A 154 -9.27 2.35 -3.62
CA LEU A 154 -7.97 2.11 -4.26
C LEU A 154 -6.84 2.88 -3.57
N LEU A 155 -7.04 4.19 -3.33
CA LEU A 155 -6.03 5.02 -2.66
C LEU A 155 -5.80 4.59 -1.22
N ALA A 156 -6.87 4.29 -0.47
CA ALA A 156 -6.75 3.88 0.91
C ALA A 156 -6.06 2.49 1.05
N ASP A 157 -6.29 1.57 0.11
CA ASP A 157 -5.60 0.27 0.08
C ASP A 157 -4.13 0.41 -0.31
N VAL A 158 -3.79 1.32 -1.24
CA VAL A 158 -2.38 1.69 -1.49
C VAL A 158 -1.74 2.24 -0.21
N LEU A 159 -2.44 3.09 0.53
CA LEU A 159 -1.92 3.67 1.79
C LEU A 159 -1.57 2.60 2.83
N THR A 160 -2.32 1.47 2.90
CA THR A 160 -1.98 0.36 3.81
C THR A 160 -0.64 -0.30 3.47
N SER A 161 -0.31 -0.41 2.18
CA SER A 161 0.98 -0.95 1.73
C SER A 161 2.14 0.01 2.05
N TYR A 162 1.85 1.31 2.16
CA TYR A 162 2.81 2.36 2.55
C TYR A 162 2.94 2.55 4.07
N ALA A 163 2.27 1.76 4.91
CA ALA A 163 2.25 1.98 6.37
C ALA A 163 3.66 2.07 7.01
N LYS A 164 4.60 1.21 6.61
CA LYS A 164 5.99 1.27 7.11
C LYS A 164 6.75 2.48 6.55
N VAL A 165 6.54 2.83 5.27
CA VAL A 165 7.12 4.02 4.64
C VAL A 165 6.68 5.29 5.38
N LEU A 166 5.42 5.37 5.82
CA LEU A 166 4.93 6.47 6.66
C LEU A 166 5.62 6.49 8.03
N GLY A 167 5.85 5.32 8.62
CA GLY A 167 6.67 5.18 9.83
C GLY A 167 8.11 5.69 9.64
N ASP A 168 8.72 5.41 8.49
CA ASP A 168 10.08 5.89 8.18
C ASP A 168 10.12 7.40 7.91
N ILE A 169 9.08 7.96 7.28
CA ILE A 169 8.90 9.42 7.18
C ILE A 169 8.83 10.04 8.57
N TRP A 170 8.10 9.43 9.50
CA TRP A 170 8.05 9.88 10.89
C TRP A 170 9.42 9.82 11.57
N ILE A 171 10.13 8.70 11.48
CA ILE A 171 11.46 8.54 12.08
C ILE A 171 12.41 9.61 11.54
N CYS A 172 12.49 9.79 10.22
CA CYS A 172 13.29 10.84 9.59
C CYS A 172 12.96 12.24 10.14
N SER A 173 11.67 12.55 10.25
CA SER A 173 11.19 13.86 10.74
C SER A 173 11.50 14.06 12.22
N CYS A 174 11.26 13.03 13.04
CA CYS A 174 11.49 13.07 14.47
C CYS A 174 12.97 13.22 14.80
N MET A 175 13.84 12.44 14.15
CA MET A 175 15.29 12.56 14.33
C MET A 175 15.76 13.96 13.99
N PHE A 176 15.33 14.49 12.84
CA PHE A 176 15.68 15.84 12.42
C PHE A 176 15.26 16.91 13.44
N ILE A 177 14.02 16.84 13.96
CA ILE A 177 13.48 17.80 14.93
C ILE A 177 14.20 17.71 16.29
N THR A 178 14.61 16.51 16.70
CA THR A 178 15.28 16.25 17.99
C THR A 178 16.79 16.46 17.94
N GLY A 179 17.35 16.87 16.79
CA GLY A 179 18.78 17.10 16.60
C GLY A 179 19.59 15.84 16.31
N MET A 180 18.95 14.67 16.19
CA MET A 180 19.58 13.45 15.71
C MET A 180 19.74 13.48 14.19
N SER A 181 20.80 12.84 13.68
CA SER A 181 21.03 12.83 12.24
C SER A 181 20.05 11.88 11.54
N SER A 182 19.16 12.40 10.69
CA SER A 182 18.23 11.57 9.90
C SER A 182 18.92 10.61 8.91
N THR A 183 20.22 10.78 8.67
CA THR A 183 21.05 9.91 7.84
C THR A 183 21.89 8.91 8.64
N SER A 184 21.82 8.91 9.97
CA SER A 184 22.39 7.84 10.79
C SER A 184 21.45 6.62 10.86
N ALA A 185 21.85 5.61 11.64
CA ALA A 185 20.98 4.49 11.97
C ALA A 185 19.61 5.01 12.48
N PRO A 186 18.47 4.47 11.98
CA PRO A 186 17.15 4.97 12.35
C PRO A 186 16.79 4.76 13.82
N GLU A 187 16.50 5.85 14.54
CA GLU A 187 16.05 5.80 15.93
C GLU A 187 14.54 5.52 16.00
N ARG A 188 14.18 4.24 16.12
CA ARG A 188 12.79 3.76 16.10
C ARG A 188 11.99 4.17 17.34
N GLN A 189 12.65 4.56 18.44
CA GLN A 189 12.00 5.07 19.65
C GLN A 189 11.82 6.59 19.63
N CYS A 190 12.22 7.27 18.56
CA CYS A 190 12.05 8.71 18.45
C CYS A 190 10.57 9.10 18.49
N GLY A 191 10.22 9.95 19.46
CA GLY A 191 8.83 10.36 19.73
C GLY A 191 8.08 9.43 20.69
N GLY A 192 8.79 8.48 21.32
CA GLY A 192 8.26 7.54 22.30
C GLY A 192 7.84 6.20 21.70
N THR A 193 7.76 5.20 22.57
CA THR A 193 7.52 3.79 22.22
C THR A 193 6.34 3.55 21.26
N PHE A 194 5.22 4.25 21.48
CA PHE A 194 3.97 3.95 20.77
C PHE A 194 3.72 4.83 19.54
N MET A 195 4.51 5.88 19.31
CA MET A 195 4.25 6.81 18.21
C MET A 195 4.41 6.15 16.84
N LEU A 196 5.52 5.42 16.63
CA LEU A 196 5.74 4.68 15.39
C LEU A 196 4.66 3.62 15.13
N PRO A 197 4.28 2.75 16.09
CA PRO A 197 3.13 1.84 15.95
C PRO A 197 1.82 2.54 15.61
N ILE A 198 1.52 3.69 16.22
CA ILE A 198 0.30 4.47 15.92
C ILE A 198 0.29 4.94 14.46
N ILE A 199 1.43 5.41 13.95
CA ILE A 199 1.55 5.87 12.56
C ILE A 199 1.42 4.71 11.57
N ILE A 200 2.01 3.54 11.87
CA ILE A 200 1.84 2.33 11.07
C ILE A 200 0.39 1.84 11.11
N ALA A 201 -0.32 2.02 12.23
CA ALA A 201 -1.72 1.63 12.38
C ALA A 201 -2.70 2.58 11.67
N LEU A 202 -2.32 3.82 11.40
CA LEU A 202 -3.20 4.86 10.85
C LEU A 202 -3.86 4.47 9.50
N PRO A 203 -3.16 3.93 8.50
CA PRO A 203 -3.79 3.48 7.25
C PRO A 203 -4.86 2.40 7.47
N TYR A 204 -4.61 1.47 8.38
CA TYR A 204 -5.57 0.41 8.74
C TYR A 204 -6.79 0.97 9.47
N ALA A 205 -6.60 1.96 10.35
CA ALA A 205 -7.67 2.67 11.02
C ALA A 205 -8.56 3.45 10.04
N ILE A 206 -7.96 4.09 9.02
CA ILE A 206 -8.71 4.73 7.95
C ILE A 206 -9.61 3.72 7.23
N ARG A 207 -9.08 2.56 6.83
CA ARG A 207 -9.86 1.51 6.16
C ARG A 207 -10.94 0.92 7.06
N LEU A 208 -10.64 0.68 8.35
CA LEU A 208 -11.62 0.23 9.32
C LEU A 208 -12.79 1.22 9.42
N ARG A 209 -12.50 2.51 9.60
CA ARG A 209 -13.54 3.56 9.66
C ARG A 209 -14.40 3.55 8.40
N GLN A 210 -13.77 3.46 7.24
CA GLN A 210 -14.45 3.39 5.95
C GLN A 210 -15.41 2.20 5.87
N CYS A 211 -14.95 1.00 6.23
CA CYS A 211 -15.77 -0.21 6.20
C CYS A 211 -16.96 -0.15 7.17
N LEU A 212 -16.76 0.42 8.38
CA LEU A 212 -17.84 0.59 9.36
C LEU A 212 -18.90 1.61 8.90
N ILE A 213 -18.48 2.69 8.26
CA ILE A 213 -19.41 3.67 7.66
C ILE A 213 -20.24 3.01 6.54
N GLU A 214 -19.62 2.20 5.67
CA GLU A 214 -20.35 1.48 4.63
C GLU A 214 -21.33 0.45 5.22
N TYR A 215 -20.91 -0.28 6.26
CA TYR A 215 -21.78 -1.23 6.97
C TYR A 215 -23.01 -0.52 7.56
N SER A 216 -22.80 0.62 8.22
CA SER A 216 -23.89 1.45 8.77
C SER A 216 -24.83 1.96 7.68
N ARG A 217 -24.29 2.39 6.53
CA ARG A 217 -25.08 2.86 5.38
C ARG A 217 -25.84 1.75 4.65
N ALA A 218 -25.38 0.51 4.76
CA ALA A 218 -26.07 -0.66 4.25
C ALA A 218 -27.16 -1.17 5.21
N SER A 219 -27.50 -0.40 6.27
CA SER A 219 -28.66 -0.70 7.10
C SER A 219 -29.94 -0.73 6.26
N GLY A 220 -30.78 -1.75 6.47
CA GLY A 220 -31.98 -2.00 5.68
C GLY A 220 -31.75 -2.77 4.37
N LYS A 221 -30.50 -3.01 3.95
CA LYS A 221 -30.19 -3.88 2.82
C LYS A 221 -30.11 -5.36 3.24
N PRO A 222 -30.28 -6.31 2.30
CA PRO A 222 -30.07 -7.72 2.56
C PRO A 222 -28.69 -8.02 3.15
N ASP A 223 -28.61 -9.06 3.96
CA ASP A 223 -27.36 -9.47 4.62
C ASP A 223 -26.24 -9.80 3.62
N SER A 224 -26.58 -10.24 2.41
CA SER A 224 -25.65 -10.50 1.31
C SER A 224 -24.89 -9.25 0.86
N GLU A 225 -25.51 -8.07 0.96
CA GLU A 225 -24.87 -6.78 0.66
C GLU A 225 -24.24 -6.14 1.90
N ARG A 226 -24.84 -6.35 3.07
CA ARG A 226 -24.41 -5.70 4.31
C ARG A 226 -23.19 -6.37 4.95
N LYS A 227 -23.20 -7.70 5.13
CA LYS A 227 -22.14 -8.46 5.82
C LYS A 227 -20.74 -8.32 5.19
N PRO A 228 -20.57 -8.22 3.86
CA PRO A 228 -19.26 -7.97 3.26
C PRO A 228 -18.54 -6.76 3.84
N HIS A 229 -19.24 -5.66 4.13
CA HIS A 229 -18.61 -4.48 4.74
C HIS A 229 -18.06 -4.76 6.15
N LEU A 230 -18.77 -5.57 6.96
CA LEU A 230 -18.32 -5.98 8.28
C LEU A 230 -17.11 -6.93 8.21
N TYR A 231 -17.13 -7.89 7.29
CA TYR A 231 -15.96 -8.77 7.10
C TYR A 231 -14.74 -7.99 6.63
N ASN A 232 -14.93 -6.96 5.80
CA ASN A 232 -13.84 -6.07 5.41
C ASN A 232 -13.30 -5.28 6.60
N ALA A 233 -14.19 -4.79 7.48
CA ALA A 233 -13.78 -4.13 8.73
C ALA A 233 -12.94 -5.09 9.60
N LEU A 234 -13.40 -6.33 9.80
CA LEU A 234 -12.66 -7.34 10.56
C LEU A 234 -11.29 -7.65 9.94
N LYS A 235 -11.20 -7.70 8.60
CA LYS A 235 -9.92 -7.84 7.90
C LYS A 235 -8.95 -6.74 8.30
N TYR A 236 -9.31 -5.47 8.20
CA TYR A 236 -8.39 -4.38 8.58
C TYR A 236 -8.14 -4.33 10.08
N SER A 237 -9.13 -4.70 10.92
CA SER A 237 -8.94 -4.81 12.37
C SER A 237 -7.89 -5.85 12.76
N SER A 238 -7.74 -6.93 11.99
CA SER A 238 -6.77 -7.99 12.28
C SER A 238 -5.31 -7.53 12.19
N ALA A 239 -5.02 -6.35 11.62
CA ALA A 239 -3.67 -5.78 11.61
C ALA A 239 -3.27 -5.15 12.96
N PHE A 240 -4.22 -4.65 13.77
CA PHE A 240 -3.88 -3.98 15.03
C PHE A 240 -3.19 -4.89 16.05
N PRO A 241 -3.63 -6.15 16.27
CA PRO A 241 -2.91 -7.06 17.16
C PRO A 241 -1.47 -7.33 16.71
N VAL A 242 -1.21 -7.43 15.40
CA VAL A 242 0.16 -7.59 14.87
C VAL A 242 1.03 -6.40 15.27
N ILE A 243 0.53 -5.18 15.06
CA ILE A 243 1.23 -3.94 15.38
C ILE A 243 1.43 -3.78 16.89
N LEU A 244 0.39 -4.06 17.68
CA LEU A 244 0.42 -3.93 19.14
C LEU A 244 1.41 -4.92 19.76
N PHE A 245 1.33 -6.20 19.41
CA PHE A 245 2.24 -7.20 19.98
C PHE A 245 3.68 -7.00 19.52
N SER A 246 3.90 -6.47 18.31
CA SER A 246 5.24 -6.04 17.87
C SER A 246 5.78 -4.92 18.77
N ALA A 247 4.98 -3.87 19.02
CA ALA A 247 5.37 -2.76 19.89
C ALA A 247 5.65 -3.19 21.33
N LEU A 248 4.81 -4.06 21.90
CA LEU A 248 4.99 -4.56 23.27
C LEU A 248 6.28 -5.37 23.42
N GLN A 249 6.61 -6.24 22.46
CA GLN A 249 7.85 -7.01 22.48
C GLN A 249 9.12 -6.15 22.46
N ASN A 250 9.05 -4.94 21.90
CA ASN A 250 10.16 -3.98 21.92
C ASN A 250 10.34 -3.30 23.29
N THR A 251 9.34 -3.36 24.17
CA THR A 251 9.43 -2.87 25.57
C THR A 251 9.62 -3.95 26.62
N THR A 252 9.43 -5.21 26.23
CA THR A 252 9.49 -6.33 27.15
C THR A 252 10.94 -6.67 27.49
N GLU A 253 11.23 -6.81 28.79
CA GLU A 253 12.54 -7.27 29.27
C GLU A 253 12.83 -8.70 28.81
N VAL A 254 14.08 -8.94 28.39
CA VAL A 254 14.56 -10.25 27.93
C VAL A 254 14.45 -11.26 29.06
N GLY A 255 13.86 -12.43 28.79
CA GLY A 255 13.68 -13.48 29.80
C GLY A 255 12.49 -13.27 30.75
N SER A 256 11.67 -12.24 30.53
CA SER A 256 10.41 -12.07 31.26
C SER A 256 9.44 -13.23 31.02
N THR A 257 8.79 -13.69 32.09
CA THR A 257 7.86 -14.82 32.09
C THR A 257 6.42 -14.38 32.35
N GLY A 258 5.44 -15.22 32.00
CA GLY A 258 4.01 -14.92 32.16
C GLY A 258 3.32 -14.50 30.85
N ILE A 259 2.07 -14.05 30.95
CA ILE A 259 1.20 -13.74 29.79
C ILE A 259 1.72 -12.55 28.97
N THR A 260 2.43 -11.62 29.62
CA THR A 260 3.13 -10.49 28.99
C THR A 260 4.63 -10.76 28.81
N GLY A 261 5.08 -12.00 29.03
CA GLY A 261 6.46 -12.40 28.83
C GLY A 261 6.82 -12.52 27.35
N GLU A 262 8.12 -12.49 27.05
CA GLU A 262 8.67 -12.48 25.69
C GLU A 262 8.11 -13.62 24.80
N ALA A 263 8.16 -14.86 25.30
CA ALA A 263 7.70 -16.03 24.55
C ALA A 263 6.17 -16.01 24.31
N ALA A 264 5.38 -15.50 25.25
CA ALA A 264 3.93 -15.41 25.11
C ALA A 264 3.55 -14.34 24.07
N LEU A 265 4.16 -13.16 24.14
CA LEU A 265 3.93 -12.09 23.18
C LEU A 265 4.36 -12.48 21.76
N TYR A 266 5.47 -13.20 21.60
CA TYR A 266 5.89 -13.75 20.30
C TYR A 266 4.85 -14.72 19.73
N ARG A 267 4.28 -15.61 20.55
CA ARG A 267 3.22 -16.54 20.11
C ARG A 267 1.94 -15.81 19.72
N PHE A 268 1.52 -14.80 20.51
CA PHE A 268 0.35 -13.98 20.17
C PHE A 268 0.57 -13.16 18.90
N TRP A 269 1.77 -12.61 18.73
CA TRP A 269 2.17 -11.91 17.51
C TRP A 269 2.14 -12.85 16.30
N LEU A 270 2.72 -14.05 16.41
CA LEU A 270 2.72 -15.04 15.32
C LEU A 270 1.30 -15.46 14.95
N LEU A 271 0.43 -15.70 15.94
CA LEU A 271 -0.98 -16.00 15.68
C LEU A 271 -1.68 -14.84 14.97
N ALA A 272 -1.47 -13.60 15.44
CA ALA A 272 -2.04 -12.41 14.80
C ALA A 272 -1.56 -12.25 13.36
N VAL A 273 -0.27 -12.53 13.11
CA VAL A 273 0.35 -12.52 11.77
C VAL A 273 -0.32 -13.53 10.85
N LEU A 274 -0.49 -14.78 11.31
CA LEU A 274 -1.14 -15.82 10.51
C LEU A 274 -2.60 -15.46 10.19
N VAL A 275 -3.36 -15.02 11.19
CA VAL A 275 -4.75 -14.60 11.01
C VAL A 275 -4.84 -13.45 10.02
N ASN A 276 -4.04 -12.40 10.18
CA ASN A 276 -4.05 -11.24 9.29
C ASN A 276 -3.64 -11.62 7.87
N SER A 277 -2.59 -12.43 7.72
CA SER A 277 -2.03 -12.83 6.42
C SER A 277 -3.03 -13.67 5.64
N PHE A 278 -3.58 -14.74 6.23
CA PHE A 278 -4.52 -15.62 5.54
C PHE A 278 -5.86 -14.95 5.27
N PHE A 279 -6.38 -14.15 6.20
CA PHE A 279 -7.64 -13.43 5.96
C PHE A 279 -7.46 -12.40 4.85
N SER A 280 -6.36 -11.66 4.85
CA SER A 280 -6.11 -10.68 3.79
C SER A 280 -5.82 -11.32 2.44
N PHE A 281 -5.11 -12.45 2.40
CA PHE A 281 -4.91 -13.24 1.18
C PHE A 281 -6.24 -13.76 0.60
N TYR A 282 -7.08 -14.36 1.46
CA TYR A 282 -8.43 -14.75 1.06
C TYR A 282 -9.20 -13.57 0.48
N TRP A 283 -9.11 -12.40 1.11
CA TRP A 283 -9.81 -11.21 0.65
C TRP A 283 -9.34 -10.75 -0.72
N ASP A 284 -8.02 -10.67 -0.93
CA ASP A 284 -7.44 -10.23 -2.20
C ASP A 284 -7.90 -11.15 -3.35
N VAL A 285 -7.81 -12.47 -3.17
CA VAL A 285 -8.19 -13.46 -4.19
C VAL A 285 -9.72 -13.55 -4.38
N ALA A 286 -10.48 -13.75 -3.31
CA ALA A 286 -11.91 -14.08 -3.40
C ALA A 286 -12.82 -12.86 -3.57
N ARG A 287 -12.43 -11.69 -3.06
CA ARG A 287 -13.31 -10.50 -3.01
C ARG A 287 -12.85 -9.40 -3.95
N ASP A 288 -11.56 -9.06 -3.89
CA ASP A 288 -11.02 -7.95 -4.68
C ASP A 288 -10.82 -8.37 -6.15
N TRP A 289 -10.32 -9.58 -6.38
CA TRP A 289 -10.15 -10.17 -7.71
C TRP A 289 -11.36 -11.00 -8.18
N ASP A 290 -12.32 -11.26 -7.28
CA ASP A 290 -13.58 -11.96 -7.59
C ASP A 290 -13.36 -13.35 -8.19
N LEU A 291 -12.30 -14.04 -7.74
CA LEU A 291 -11.95 -15.36 -8.23
C LEU A 291 -12.72 -16.44 -7.46
N SER A 292 -13.08 -17.50 -8.17
CA SER A 292 -13.87 -18.62 -7.61
C SER A 292 -13.02 -19.62 -6.81
N PHE A 293 -11.73 -19.35 -6.57
CA PHE A 293 -10.77 -20.29 -5.97
C PHE A 293 -11.22 -20.91 -4.64
N PHE A 294 -11.92 -20.12 -3.81
CA PHE A 294 -12.47 -20.54 -2.53
C PHE A 294 -14.00 -20.80 -2.56
N SER A 295 -14.60 -20.84 -3.75
CA SER A 295 -16.03 -21.10 -3.98
C SER A 295 -16.30 -22.58 -4.27
N SER A 296 -17.54 -23.01 -4.08
CA SER A 296 -18.03 -24.32 -4.54
C SER A 296 -17.97 -24.45 -6.07
N THR A 297 -18.00 -23.34 -6.79
CA THR A 297 -17.96 -23.27 -8.27
C THR A 297 -16.54 -23.33 -8.86
N ARG A 298 -15.50 -23.53 -8.03
CA ARG A 298 -14.09 -23.56 -8.49
C ARG A 298 -13.79 -24.61 -9.57
N SER A 299 -14.57 -25.69 -9.63
CA SER A 299 -14.39 -26.77 -10.60
C SER A 299 -15.40 -26.72 -11.76
N ASN A 300 -16.04 -25.58 -12.01
CA ASN A 300 -16.95 -25.43 -13.15
C ASN A 300 -16.16 -25.66 -14.46
N PRO A 301 -16.58 -26.59 -15.34
CA PRO A 301 -15.89 -26.87 -16.61
C PRO A 301 -15.92 -25.69 -17.61
N GLU A 302 -16.80 -24.69 -17.42
CA GLU A 302 -16.93 -23.55 -18.35
C GLU A 302 -15.77 -22.55 -18.28
N HIS A 303 -14.97 -22.58 -17.21
CA HIS A 303 -13.85 -21.67 -17.02
C HIS A 303 -12.70 -22.34 -16.25
N PRO A 304 -11.46 -21.81 -16.31
CA PRO A 304 -10.34 -22.43 -15.62
C PRO A 304 -10.55 -22.55 -14.11
N TYR A 305 -9.90 -23.55 -13.50
CA TYR A 305 -10.08 -23.91 -12.10
C TYR A 305 -9.89 -22.72 -11.16
N GLY A 306 -10.92 -22.38 -10.38
CA GLY A 306 -10.85 -21.31 -9.38
C GLY A 306 -10.71 -19.90 -9.95
N LEU A 307 -10.78 -19.72 -11.27
CA LEU A 307 -10.81 -18.40 -11.91
C LEU A 307 -12.25 -17.97 -12.18
N ARG A 308 -12.42 -16.78 -12.77
CA ARG A 308 -13.73 -16.25 -13.18
C ARG A 308 -13.97 -16.49 -14.67
N GLN A 309 -15.23 -16.46 -15.08
CA GLN A 309 -15.63 -16.67 -16.47
C GLN A 309 -15.13 -15.54 -17.39
N ASN A 310 -15.33 -14.28 -16.97
CA ASN A 310 -14.94 -13.12 -17.76
C ASN A 310 -13.55 -12.63 -17.34
N MET A 311 -12.52 -13.05 -18.08
CA MET A 311 -11.13 -12.63 -17.91
C MET A 311 -10.72 -11.73 -19.08
N ILE A 312 -10.17 -10.55 -18.77
CA ILE A 312 -9.61 -9.62 -19.75
C ILE A 312 -8.14 -9.97 -20.00
N PHE A 313 -7.41 -10.43 -18.98
CA PHE A 313 -6.07 -10.97 -19.22
C PHE A 313 -6.22 -12.35 -19.88
N PRO A 314 -5.72 -12.55 -21.11
CA PRO A 314 -6.07 -13.74 -21.89
C PRO A 314 -5.40 -15.02 -21.38
N VAL A 315 -4.33 -14.91 -20.59
CA VAL A 315 -3.52 -16.04 -20.16
C VAL A 315 -3.82 -16.42 -18.71
N PRO A 316 -4.41 -17.60 -18.42
CA PRO A 316 -4.75 -18.02 -17.05
C PRO A 316 -3.55 -18.08 -16.09
N SER A 317 -2.35 -18.41 -16.59
CA SER A 317 -1.13 -18.48 -15.77
C SER A 317 -0.78 -17.14 -15.12
N VAL A 318 -1.20 -16.02 -15.70
CA VAL A 318 -1.02 -14.67 -15.12
C VAL A 318 -1.80 -14.54 -13.80
N TYR A 319 -3.03 -15.07 -13.74
CA TYR A 319 -3.82 -15.08 -12.51
C TYR A 319 -3.21 -15.99 -11.45
N TYR A 320 -2.83 -17.21 -11.81
CA TYR A 320 -2.20 -18.13 -10.85
C TYR A 320 -0.87 -17.60 -10.33
N SER A 321 -0.07 -16.95 -11.20
CA SER A 321 1.17 -16.29 -10.79
C SER A 321 0.90 -15.16 -9.81
N ALA A 322 -0.15 -14.36 -10.04
CA ALA A 322 -0.55 -13.30 -9.12
C ALA A 322 -1.04 -13.84 -7.77
N ILE A 323 -1.83 -14.93 -7.76
CA ILE A 323 -2.26 -15.61 -6.53
C ILE A 323 -1.05 -16.12 -5.75
N PHE A 324 -0.12 -16.79 -6.41
CA PHE A 324 1.10 -17.30 -5.78
C PHE A 324 1.96 -16.15 -5.22
N LEU A 325 2.21 -15.11 -6.03
CA LEU A 325 2.97 -13.93 -5.64
C LEU A 325 2.34 -13.23 -4.44
N ASP A 326 1.01 -13.04 -4.44
CA ASP A 326 0.32 -12.39 -3.33
C ASP A 326 0.45 -13.21 -2.05
N CYS A 327 0.26 -14.53 -2.11
CA CYS A 327 0.46 -15.43 -0.98
C CYS A 327 1.88 -15.31 -0.40
N LEU A 328 2.90 -15.42 -1.28
CA LEU A 328 4.30 -15.35 -0.88
C LEU A 328 4.63 -14.01 -0.22
N LEU A 329 4.27 -12.89 -0.88
CA LEU A 329 4.60 -11.56 -0.38
C LEU A 329 3.78 -11.17 0.86
N ARG A 330 2.55 -11.67 1.02
CA ARG A 330 1.75 -11.51 2.25
C ARG A 330 2.44 -12.12 3.46
N LEU A 331 3.06 -13.29 3.32
CA LEU A 331 3.84 -13.90 4.40
C LEU A 331 5.08 -13.06 4.75
N THR A 332 5.67 -12.37 3.78
CA THR A 332 6.80 -11.45 4.02
C THR A 332 6.39 -10.12 4.67
N TRP A 333 5.13 -9.68 4.50
CA TRP A 333 4.63 -8.42 5.08
C TRP A 333 4.81 -8.38 6.60
N SER A 334 4.62 -9.51 7.29
CA SER A 334 4.76 -9.56 8.75
C SER A 334 6.20 -9.56 9.22
N LEU A 335 7.15 -10.03 8.41
CA LEU A 335 8.57 -10.05 8.77
C LEU A 335 9.13 -8.65 9.00
N LYS A 336 8.61 -7.63 8.30
CA LYS A 336 9.03 -6.22 8.49
C LYS A 336 8.59 -5.61 9.83
N LEU A 337 7.61 -6.24 10.48
CA LEU A 337 7.10 -5.85 11.81
C LEU A 337 7.64 -6.82 12.88
N SER A 338 8.56 -7.71 12.53
CA SER A 338 9.16 -8.64 13.47
C SER A 338 10.00 -7.86 14.49
N PRO A 339 9.71 -7.97 15.79
CA PRO A 339 10.49 -7.30 16.82
C PRO A 339 11.94 -7.80 16.87
N HIS A 340 12.21 -9.03 16.43
CA HIS A 340 13.59 -9.50 16.29
C HIS A 340 14.36 -8.75 15.20
N LEU A 341 13.70 -8.38 14.10
CA LEU A 341 14.32 -7.60 13.03
C LEU A 341 14.63 -6.16 13.48
N ASP A 342 13.75 -5.59 14.31
CA ASP A 342 13.95 -4.26 14.90
C ASP A 342 14.94 -4.26 16.07
N ARG A 343 15.03 -5.34 16.86
CA ARG A 343 15.93 -5.45 18.02
C ARG A 343 17.39 -5.65 17.60
N TYR A 344 17.64 -6.35 16.49
CA TYR A 344 18.99 -6.59 16.02
C TYR A 344 19.50 -5.52 15.06
N GLY A 345 18.68 -4.64 14.47
CA GLY A 345 19.17 -3.47 13.73
C GLY A 345 19.99 -3.73 12.46
N ASP A 346 20.43 -4.97 12.23
CA ASP A 346 21.44 -5.38 11.24
C ASP A 346 20.85 -5.76 9.87
N LEU A 347 19.58 -5.40 9.59
CA LEU A 347 18.94 -5.71 8.30
C LEU A 347 18.14 -4.54 7.71
N GLU A 348 18.69 -3.33 7.77
CA GLU A 348 18.17 -2.12 7.11
C GLU A 348 17.97 -2.33 5.60
N GLY A 349 18.87 -3.08 4.95
CA GLY A 349 18.70 -3.48 3.55
C GLY A 349 17.50 -4.41 3.35
N GLY A 350 17.32 -5.38 4.24
CA GLY A 350 16.18 -6.30 4.22
C GLY A 350 14.85 -5.58 4.40
N ILE A 351 14.77 -4.65 5.37
CA ILE A 351 13.57 -3.84 5.62
C ILE A 351 13.21 -3.00 4.39
N PHE A 352 14.20 -2.39 3.74
CA PHE A 352 13.98 -1.65 2.49
C PHE A 352 13.42 -2.53 1.37
N ILE A 353 14.00 -3.72 1.16
CA ILE A 353 13.52 -4.68 0.15
C ILE A 353 12.09 -5.12 0.46
N LEU A 354 11.77 -5.41 1.73
CA LEU A 354 10.41 -5.79 2.14
C LEU A 354 9.39 -4.67 1.89
N GLN A 355 9.77 -3.40 2.10
CA GLN A 355 8.92 -2.27 1.76
C GLN A 355 8.71 -2.13 0.25
N PHE A 356 9.77 -2.30 -0.55
CA PHE A 356 9.68 -2.30 -2.00
C PHE A 356 8.77 -3.43 -2.51
N LEU A 357 8.95 -4.65 -1.99
CA LEU A 357 8.14 -5.81 -2.34
C LEU A 357 6.67 -5.65 -1.94
N GLU A 358 6.36 -4.99 -0.82
CA GLU A 358 4.98 -4.68 -0.45
C GLU A 358 4.33 -3.68 -1.44
N ILE A 359 5.08 -2.68 -1.91
CA ILE A 359 4.63 -1.77 -2.96
C ILE A 359 4.42 -2.52 -4.27
N PHE A 360 5.35 -3.42 -4.64
CA PHE A 360 5.26 -4.26 -5.83
C PHE A 360 4.04 -5.20 -5.78
N ARG A 361 3.78 -5.85 -4.64
CA ARG A 361 2.60 -6.69 -4.44
C ARG A 361 1.32 -5.89 -4.70
N ARG A 362 1.21 -4.69 -4.11
CA ARG A 362 0.06 -3.80 -4.32
C ARG A 362 -0.05 -3.36 -5.78
N TRP A 363 1.07 -3.06 -6.43
CA TRP A 363 1.12 -2.73 -7.85
C TRP A 363 0.49 -3.84 -8.72
N VAL A 364 0.85 -5.11 -8.46
CA VAL A 364 0.23 -6.26 -9.14
C VAL A 364 -1.26 -6.36 -8.81
N TRP A 365 -1.65 -6.22 -7.54
CA TRP A 365 -3.04 -6.28 -7.09
C TRP A 365 -3.95 -5.26 -7.80
N ILE A 366 -3.44 -4.07 -8.14
CA ILE A 366 -4.21 -3.01 -8.80
C ILE A 366 -4.71 -3.47 -10.18
N PHE A 367 -3.90 -4.19 -10.96
CA PHE A 367 -4.31 -4.70 -12.27
C PHE A 367 -5.59 -5.52 -12.19
N PHE A 368 -5.58 -6.56 -11.35
CA PHE A 368 -6.71 -7.45 -11.17
C PHE A 368 -7.88 -6.76 -10.48
N ARG A 369 -7.64 -5.86 -9.51
CA ARG A 369 -8.72 -5.09 -8.86
C ARG A 369 -9.47 -4.20 -9.85
N VAL A 370 -8.72 -3.49 -10.71
CA VAL A 370 -9.31 -2.60 -11.72
C VAL A 370 -10.04 -3.40 -12.78
N GLU A 371 -9.45 -4.51 -13.23
CA GLU A 371 -10.09 -5.45 -14.15
C GLU A 371 -11.43 -5.96 -13.59
N THR A 372 -11.45 -6.41 -12.33
CA THR A 372 -12.70 -6.83 -11.66
C THR A 372 -13.76 -5.74 -11.66
N GLU A 373 -13.39 -4.51 -11.31
CA GLU A 373 -14.34 -3.41 -11.24
C GLU A 373 -14.86 -3.01 -12.63
N TRP A 374 -14.00 -3.11 -13.65
CA TRP A 374 -14.38 -2.91 -15.05
C TRP A 374 -15.43 -3.94 -15.48
N THR A 375 -15.15 -5.23 -15.32
CA THR A 375 -16.08 -6.31 -15.69
C THR A 375 -17.41 -6.18 -14.96
N ARG A 376 -17.40 -5.85 -13.66
CA ARG A 376 -18.64 -5.62 -12.90
C ARG A 376 -19.45 -4.43 -13.41
N THR A 377 -18.77 -3.39 -13.92
CA THR A 377 -19.44 -2.21 -14.49
C THR A 377 -20.07 -2.55 -15.84
N GLU A 378 -19.37 -3.25 -16.72
CA GLU A 378 -19.90 -3.70 -18.01
C GLU A 378 -21.12 -4.61 -17.85
N THR A 379 -21.06 -5.61 -16.96
CA THR A 379 -22.20 -6.50 -16.70
C THR A 379 -23.43 -5.75 -16.19
N ARG A 380 -23.24 -4.73 -15.34
CA ARG A 380 -24.36 -3.90 -14.84
C ARG A 380 -25.00 -3.10 -15.96
N ILE A 381 -24.20 -2.43 -16.80
CA ILE A 381 -24.69 -1.64 -17.93
C ILE A 381 -25.41 -2.54 -18.93
N GLY A 382 -24.84 -3.70 -19.28
CA GLY A 382 -25.48 -4.67 -20.18
C GLY A 382 -26.81 -5.19 -19.62
N GLY A 383 -26.89 -5.45 -18.31
CA GLY A 383 -28.13 -5.83 -17.64
C GLY A 383 -29.19 -4.73 -17.64
N GLU A 384 -28.80 -3.47 -17.39
CA GLU A 384 -29.71 -2.31 -17.45
C GLU A 384 -30.25 -2.08 -18.87
N ILE A 385 -29.41 -2.21 -19.89
CA ILE A 385 -29.85 -2.12 -21.30
C ILE A 385 -30.84 -3.23 -21.64
N MET A 386 -30.55 -4.48 -21.25
CA MET A 386 -31.49 -5.60 -21.47
C MET A 386 -32.83 -5.41 -20.74
N LEU A 387 -32.82 -4.87 -19.52
CA LEU A 387 -34.05 -4.55 -18.79
C LEU A 387 -34.82 -3.38 -19.42
N ALA A 388 -34.13 -2.43 -20.05
CA ALA A 388 -34.75 -1.32 -20.76
C ALA A 388 -35.37 -1.77 -22.10
N GLU A 389 -34.75 -2.73 -22.80
CA GLU A 389 -35.28 -3.31 -24.03
C GLU A 389 -36.43 -4.30 -23.81
N PHE A 390 -36.43 -4.99 -22.66
CA PHE A 390 -37.47 -5.95 -22.28
C PHE A 390 -38.13 -5.56 -20.94
N PRO A 391 -38.95 -4.49 -20.91
CA PRO A 391 -39.68 -4.13 -19.69
C PRO A 391 -40.58 -5.29 -19.25
N PRO A 392 -40.80 -5.46 -17.93
CA PRO A 392 -41.62 -6.55 -17.43
C PRO A 392 -43.01 -6.51 -18.06
N TYR A 393 -43.45 -7.66 -18.60
CA TYR A 393 -44.79 -7.85 -19.13
C TYR A 393 -45.79 -7.46 -18.05
N LYS A 394 -46.56 -6.38 -18.27
CA LYS A 394 -47.72 -6.07 -17.44
C LYS A 394 -48.71 -7.22 -17.63
N SER A 395 -48.86 -8.06 -16.62
CA SER A 395 -50.05 -8.89 -16.54
C SER A 395 -51.21 -7.94 -16.29
N ASP A 396 -51.96 -7.63 -17.34
CA ASP A 396 -53.30 -7.07 -17.20
C ASP A 396 -54.15 -8.17 -16.55
N SER A 397 -54.20 -8.14 -15.22
CA SER A 397 -55.23 -8.82 -14.44
C SER A 397 -56.23 -7.75 -14.01
N ASP A 398 -57.29 -7.65 -14.82
CA ASP A 398 -58.60 -7.13 -14.42
C ASP A 398 -59.17 -7.88 -13.20
#